data_AF-A0A935PV86-F1
#
_entry.id   AF-A0A935PV86-F1
#
_cell.length_a   1.000
_cell.length_b   1.000
_cell.length_c   1.000
_cell.angle_alpha   90.00
_cell.angle_beta   90.00
_cell.angle_gamma   90.00
#
_symmetry.space_group_name_H-M   'P 1'
#
loop_
_entity.id
_entity.type
_entity.pdbx_description
1 polymer ?
#
loop_
_entity_poly.entity_id
_entity_poly.type
_entity_poly.pdbx_seq_one_letter_code
_entity_poly.pdbx_strand_id
1 'polypeptide(L)'
;MTVRARGPSLVPFGITNALMDPVLELFNGQVVVATNDDWQAQNVPADVAAIQASGFAPADTREAVIRITLPPGAYTAIVRGRNGTSGVGIIEAFAE
;
A
#
# COMPACT_ATOMS: atom_id res chain seq x y z
N MET A 1 -10.67 -1.77 6.70
CA MET A 1 -10.25 -1.99 5.29
C MET A 1 -8.75 -1.86 5.21
N THR A 2 -8.13 -2.70 4.41
CA THR A 2 -6.67 -2.68 4.16
C THR A 2 -6.44 -2.49 2.66
N VAL A 3 -5.71 -1.46 2.28
CA VAL A 3 -5.27 -1.21 0.90
C VAL A 3 -3.76 -1.33 0.88
N ARG A 4 -3.20 -2.13 -0.03
CA ARG A 4 -1.75 -2.29 -0.15
C ARG A 4 -1.26 -2.11 -1.57
N ALA A 5 -0.04 -1.63 -1.68
CA ALA A 5 0.69 -1.50 -2.93
C ALA A 5 1.96 -2.36 -2.86
N ARG A 6 2.09 -3.30 -3.80
CA ARG A 6 3.26 -4.19 -3.88
C ARG A 6 4.02 -4.01 -5.18
N GLY A 7 5.33 -4.13 -5.10
CA GLY A 7 6.28 -4.06 -6.19
C GLY A 7 7.36 -5.13 -6.01
N PRO A 8 8.37 -4.95 -5.12
CA PRO A 8 9.44 -5.92 -4.93
C PRO A 8 8.97 -7.34 -4.62
N SER A 9 7.85 -7.49 -3.89
CA SER A 9 7.28 -8.80 -3.59
C SER A 9 6.68 -9.51 -4.81
N LEU A 10 6.66 -8.88 -5.99
CA LEU A 10 6.26 -9.50 -7.26
C LEU A 10 7.44 -10.13 -8.00
N VAL A 11 8.69 -9.80 -7.64
CA VAL A 11 9.90 -10.34 -8.29
C VAL A 11 9.94 -11.87 -8.26
N PRO A 12 9.62 -12.56 -7.14
CA PRO A 12 9.57 -14.03 -7.11
C PRO A 12 8.54 -14.65 -8.06
N PHE A 13 7.56 -13.86 -8.54
CA PHE A 13 6.54 -14.27 -9.50
C PHE A 13 6.92 -13.96 -10.96
N GLY A 14 8.17 -13.60 -11.23
CA GLY A 14 8.69 -13.35 -12.57
C GLY A 14 8.55 -11.90 -13.06
N ILE A 15 8.10 -10.98 -12.21
CA ILE A 15 8.04 -9.55 -12.54
C ILE A 15 9.44 -8.93 -12.33
N THR A 16 10.22 -8.89 -13.40
CA THR A 16 11.62 -8.39 -13.38
C THR A 16 11.72 -6.86 -13.35
N ASN A 17 10.65 -6.18 -13.76
CA ASN A 17 10.48 -4.73 -13.76
C ASN A 17 9.50 -4.35 -12.63
N ALA A 18 9.85 -4.62 -11.38
CA ALA A 18 9.01 -4.27 -10.25
C ALA A 18 9.17 -2.78 -9.87
N LEU A 19 8.07 -2.14 -9.44
CA LEU A 19 8.11 -0.81 -8.84
C LEU A 19 8.80 -0.89 -7.47
N MET A 20 10.08 -0.56 -7.39
CA MET A 20 10.94 -0.95 -6.26
C MET A 20 10.64 -0.31 -4.90
N ASP A 21 9.94 0.83 -4.90
CA ASP A 21 9.61 1.61 -3.70
C ASP A 21 8.24 2.28 -3.95
N PRO A 22 7.12 1.54 -3.82
CA PRO A 22 5.78 2.04 -4.10
C PRO A 22 5.27 2.95 -2.97
N VAL A 23 4.86 4.16 -3.33
CA VAL A 23 4.13 5.09 -2.47
C VAL A 23 2.64 4.99 -2.79
N LEU A 24 1.83 4.72 -1.78
CA LEU A 24 0.38 4.62 -1.88
C LEU A 24 -0.30 5.85 -1.25
N GLU A 25 -1.17 6.49 -2.01
CA GLU A 25 -2.07 7.55 -1.54
C GLU A 25 -3.52 7.14 -1.73
N LEU A 26 -4.35 7.45 -0.74
CA LEU A 26 -5.80 7.26 -0.80
C LEU A 26 -6.49 8.62 -0.83
N PHE A 27 -7.39 8.80 -1.79
CA PHE A 27 -8.12 10.03 -2.02
C PHE A 27 -9.61 9.87 -1.76
N ASN A 28 -10.24 10.90 -1.20
CA ASN A 28 -11.67 11.15 -1.24
C ASN A 28 -11.92 12.40 -2.10
N GLY A 29 -12.35 12.21 -3.34
CA GLY A 29 -12.37 13.28 -4.33
C GLY A 29 -10.96 13.80 -4.60
N GLN A 30 -10.68 15.05 -4.24
CA GLN A 30 -9.37 15.71 -4.42
C GLN A 30 -8.50 15.71 -3.16
N VAL A 31 -9.02 15.22 -2.03
CA VAL A 31 -8.34 15.27 -0.73
C VAL A 31 -7.63 13.95 -0.47
N VAL A 32 -6.33 14.00 -0.18
CA VAL A 32 -5.58 12.86 0.35
C VAL A 32 -6.03 12.61 1.79
N VAL A 33 -6.58 11.42 2.04
CA VAL A 33 -7.06 11.01 3.37
C VAL A 33 -6.09 10.07 4.09
N ALA A 34 -5.20 9.41 3.35
CA ALA A 34 -4.12 8.60 3.90
C ALA A 34 -2.99 8.45 2.88
N THR A 35 -1.76 8.26 3.37
CA THR A 35 -0.58 7.96 2.56
C THR A 35 0.33 7.01 3.33
N ASN A 36 1.04 6.15 2.61
CA ASN A 36 2.09 5.30 3.17
C ASN A 36 3.08 4.91 2.07
N ASP A 37 4.37 4.83 2.39
CA ASP A 37 5.43 4.29 1.52
C ASP A 37 6.10 3.05 2.13
N ASP A 38 6.26 2.99 3.45
CA ASP A 38 6.76 1.80 4.15
C ASP A 38 5.68 1.21 5.09
N TRP A 39 5.24 -0.03 4.88
CA TRP A 39 4.11 -0.61 5.62
C TRP A 39 4.35 -0.73 7.14
N GLN A 40 5.61 -0.78 7.56
CA GLN A 40 5.98 -0.80 8.98
C GLN A 40 5.94 0.60 9.62
N ALA A 41 5.92 1.67 8.81
CA ALA A 41 5.83 3.06 9.24
C ALA A 41 4.36 3.53 9.27
N GLN A 42 3.57 2.95 10.18
CA GLN A 42 2.17 3.35 10.38
C GLN A 42 2.05 4.52 11.35
N ASN A 43 1.08 5.41 11.10
CA ASN A 43 0.74 6.50 12.03
C ASN A 43 0.23 5.97 13.39
N VAL A 44 -0.42 4.81 13.37
CA VAL A 44 -0.86 4.09 14.56
C VAL A 44 0.00 2.84 14.71
N PRO A 45 0.93 2.77 15.68
CA PRO A 45 1.86 1.63 15.80
C PRO A 45 1.18 0.26 15.91
N ALA A 46 -0.02 0.20 16.50
CA ALA A 46 -0.80 -1.03 16.62
C ALA A 46 -1.25 -1.58 15.25
N ASP A 47 -1.33 -0.75 14.20
CA ASP A 47 -1.71 -1.21 12.87
C ASP A 47 -0.66 -2.13 12.24
N VAL A 48 0.63 -1.99 12.59
CA VAL A 48 1.68 -2.91 12.10
C VAL A 48 1.38 -4.35 12.53
N ALA A 49 1.04 -4.54 13.80
CA ALA A 49 0.67 -5.85 14.33
C ALA A 49 -0.64 -6.37 13.71
N ALA A 50 -1.63 -5.48 13.48
CA ALA A 50 -2.87 -5.85 12.83
C ALA A 50 -2.67 -6.29 11.36
N ILE A 51 -1.83 -5.59 10.61
CA ILE A 51 -1.47 -5.91 9.22
C ILE A 51 -0.74 -7.26 9.14
N GLN A 52 0.13 -7.55 10.11
CA GLN A 52 0.78 -8.86 10.23
C GLN A 52 -0.25 -9.96 10.54
N ALA A 53 -1.13 -9.72 11.52
CA ALA A 53 -2.13 -10.68 11.93
C ALA A 53 -3.17 -11.00 10.84
N SER A 54 -3.48 -10.03 9.96
CA SER A 54 -4.40 -10.27 8.83
C SER A 54 -3.78 -11.09 7.69
N GLY A 55 -2.44 -11.27 7.70
CA GLY A 55 -1.72 -11.94 6.62
C GLY A 55 -1.55 -11.07 5.36
N PHE A 56 -1.89 -9.78 5.43
CA PHE A 56 -1.73 -8.85 4.30
C PHE A 56 -0.42 -8.07 4.31
N ALA A 57 0.42 -8.26 5.32
CA ALA A 57 1.79 -7.75 5.35
C ALA A 57 2.54 -8.11 4.05
N PRO A 58 3.07 -7.13 3.32
CA PRO A 58 3.97 -7.37 2.20
C PRO A 58 5.30 -7.97 2.67
N ALA A 59 6.02 -8.66 1.77
CA ALA A 59 7.28 -9.32 2.13
C ALA A 59 8.47 -8.35 2.14
N ASP A 60 8.44 -7.27 1.34
CA ASP A 60 9.43 -6.21 1.35
C ASP A 60 8.97 -5.07 2.27
N THR A 61 9.88 -4.51 3.06
CA THR A 61 9.55 -3.46 4.03
C THR A 61 9.25 -2.11 3.38
N ARG A 62 9.67 -1.91 2.12
CA ARG A 62 9.44 -0.69 1.33
C ARG A 62 8.13 -0.67 0.57
N GLU A 63 7.29 -1.67 0.79
CA GLU A 63 5.96 -1.73 0.18
C GLU A 63 4.94 -1.04 1.08
N ALA A 64 3.94 -0.42 0.49
CA ALA A 64 2.99 0.41 1.22
C ALA A 64 1.73 -0.35 1.64
N VAL A 65 1.23 -0.04 2.84
CA VAL A 65 -0.07 -0.47 3.34
C VAL A 65 -0.75 0.69 4.05
N ILE A 66 -2.01 0.93 3.69
CA ILE A 66 -2.93 1.80 4.42
C ILE A 66 -3.99 0.92 5.06
N ARG A 67 -4.03 0.91 6.40
CA ARG A 67 -5.12 0.35 7.18
C ARG A 67 -6.00 1.49 7.70
N ILE A 68 -7.28 1.47 7.36
CA ILE A 68 -8.19 2.58 7.67
C ILE A 68 -9.66 2.13 7.73
N THR A 69 -10.45 2.84 8.52
CA THR A 69 -11.91 2.76 8.52
C THR A 69 -12.46 3.90 7.66
N LEU A 70 -13.23 3.56 6.64
CA LEU A 70 -13.81 4.53 5.71
C LEU A 70 -15.33 4.54 5.86
N PRO A 71 -15.97 5.71 5.92
CA PRO A 71 -17.39 5.82 5.61
C PRO A 71 -17.71 5.24 4.23
N PRO A 72 -18.94 4.75 3.99
CA PRO A 72 -19.35 4.33 2.66
C PRO A 72 -19.20 5.47 1.64
N GLY A 73 -18.58 5.19 0.50
CA GLY A 73 -18.33 6.20 -0.52
C GLY A 73 -17.32 5.72 -1.57
N ALA A 74 -17.11 6.56 -2.59
CA ALA A 74 -16.09 6.33 -3.60
C ALA A 74 -14.74 6.89 -3.13
N TYR A 75 -13.69 6.09 -3.28
CA TYR A 75 -12.31 6.46 -2.97
C TYR A 75 -11.40 6.05 -4.12
N THR A 76 -10.29 6.76 -4.29
CA THR A 76 -9.29 6.46 -5.32
C THR A 76 -7.97 6.13 -4.64
N ALA A 77 -7.43 4.95 -4.91
CA ALA A 77 -6.06 4.60 -4.54
C ALA A 77 -5.13 4.93 -5.71
N ILE A 78 -4.08 5.70 -5.46
CA ILE A 78 -3.05 6.04 -6.45
C ILE A 78 -1.72 5.48 -5.95
N VAL A 79 -1.03 4.74 -6.80
CA VAL A 79 0.33 4.27 -6.54
C VAL A 79 1.30 4.95 -7.51
N ARG A 80 2.43 5.38 -6.96
CA ARG A 80 3.57 5.90 -7.71
C ARG A 80 4.87 5.33 -7.16
N GLY A 81 5.94 5.38 -7.95
CA GLY A 81 7.27 5.11 -7.41
C GLY A 81 7.80 6.31 -6.63
N ARG A 82 8.48 6.04 -5.51
CA ARG A 82 9.22 7.07 -4.77
C ARG A 82 10.19 7.78 -5.69
N ASN A 83 10.30 9.10 -5.53
CA ASN A 83 11.13 9.97 -6.37
C ASN A 83 10.83 9.89 -7.88
N GLY A 84 9.60 9.51 -8.26
CA GLY A 84 9.20 9.43 -9.67
C GLY A 84 9.74 8.20 -10.41
N THR A 85 10.18 7.17 -9.68
CA THR A 85 10.56 5.89 -10.27
C THR A 85 9.35 5.20 -10.92
N SER A 86 9.63 4.31 -11.88
CA SER A 86 8.60 3.57 -12.62
C SER A 86 8.85 2.07 -12.54
N GLY A 87 7.78 1.31 -12.73
CA GLY A 87 7.81 -0.15 -12.77
C GLY A 87 6.42 -0.74 -12.63
N VAL A 88 6.35 -2.06 -12.58
CA VAL A 88 5.12 -2.81 -12.39
C VAL A 88 4.83 -2.93 -10.89
N GLY A 89 3.65 -2.46 -10.50
CA GLY A 89 3.10 -2.66 -9.15
C GLY A 89 1.68 -3.19 -9.22
N ILE A 90 1.21 -3.73 -8.10
CA ILE A 90 -0.18 -4.16 -7.92
C ILE A 90 -0.80 -3.39 -6.75
N ILE A 91 -2.07 -3.00 -6.92
CA ILE A 91 -2.91 -2.47 -5.84
C ILE A 91 -3.91 -3.54 -5.46
N GLU A 92 -4.01 -3.82 -4.17
CA GLU A 92 -4.97 -4.78 -3.63
C GLU A 92 -5.77 -4.13 -2.50
N ALA A 93 -7.06 -4.44 -2.41
CA ALA A 93 -8.01 -3.86 -1.47
C ALA A 93 -8.80 -4.98 -0.79
N PHE A 94 -8.78 -5.02 0.54
CA PHE A 94 -9.39 -6.05 1.36
C PHE A 94 -10.38 -5.44 2.34
N ALA A 95 -11.61 -5.97 2.33
CA ALA A 95 -12.56 -5.74 3.41
C ALA A 95 -12.18 -6.63 4.60
N GLU A 96 -12.04 -6.02 5.77
CA GLU A 96 -11.80 -6.65 7.07
C GLU A 96 -12.92 -6.22 8.02
#